data_AF-A0A6A3IY26-F1
#
_entry.id   AF-A0A6A3IY26-F1
#
_cell.length_a   1.000
_cell.length_b   1.000
_cell.length_c   1.000
_cell.angle_alpha   90.00
_cell.angle_beta   90.00
_cell.angle_gamma   90.00
#
_symmetry.space_group_name_H-M   'P 1'
#
loop_
_entity.id
_entity.type
_entity.pdbx_description
1 polymer ?
#
loop_
_entity_poly.entity_id
_entity_poly.type
_entity_poly.pdbx_seq_one_letter_code
_entity_poly.pdbx_strand_id
1 'polypeptide(L)'
;MDASDVGLCALLPARREYIQVRFDAEERVAAHEQKHGGAFTFGINTRELMSAGFAAITWGHLWTASDDGADVHVRLRIDNTSVVAWSNKRAARDNPYAQMLLRLIALLEVRHGFYLSAEHIPGSENVMADAGSRSWESRAKAVAFTKLCVGWSQVTVPPSSRKLSQVWARCSAREL
;
A
#
# COMPACT_ATOMS: atom_id res chain seq x y z
N MET A 1 -3.11 -2.14 7.12
CA MET A 1 -1.92 -2.20 6.23
C MET A 1 -0.78 -1.48 6.92
N ASP A 2 0.47 -1.78 6.60
CA ASP A 2 1.62 -1.19 7.28
C ASP A 2 2.92 -1.25 6.44
N ALA A 3 3.92 -0.44 6.79
CA ALA A 3 5.26 -0.45 6.21
C ALA A 3 6.37 -0.30 7.26
N SER A 4 7.58 -0.75 6.89
CA SER A 4 8.79 -0.70 7.71
C SER A 4 9.98 -0.17 6.90
N ASP A 5 11.20 -0.32 7.40
CA ASP A 5 12.41 -0.03 6.62
C ASP A 5 12.78 -1.07 5.59
N VAL A 6 12.25 -2.28 5.72
CA VAL A 6 12.64 -3.42 4.88
C VAL A 6 11.53 -3.87 3.94
N GLY A 7 10.29 -3.44 4.15
CA GLY A 7 9.17 -3.82 3.30
C GLY A 7 7.83 -3.28 3.79
N LEU A 8 6.77 -3.77 3.16
CA LEU A 8 5.39 -3.41 3.49
C LEU A 8 4.47 -4.62 3.44
N CYS A 9 3.29 -4.46 4.04
CA CYS A 9 2.25 -5.46 4.06
C CYS A 9 0.84 -4.86 3.94
N ALA A 10 0.04 -5.42 3.04
CA ALA A 10 -1.39 -5.16 2.93
C ALA A 10 -2.17 -6.46 3.11
N LEU A 11 -3.35 -6.37 3.72
CA LEU A 11 -4.20 -7.50 4.03
C LEU A 11 -5.56 -7.29 3.35
N LEU A 12 -6.13 -8.36 2.79
CA LEU A 12 -7.51 -8.43 2.33
C LEU A 12 -8.24 -9.54 3.12
N PRO A 13 -8.78 -9.22 4.32
CA PRO A 13 -9.36 -10.21 5.22
C PRO A 13 -10.52 -10.99 4.61
N ALA A 14 -11.36 -10.34 3.78
CA ALA A 14 -12.50 -10.96 3.13
C ALA A 14 -12.12 -12.18 2.26
N ARG A 15 -10.89 -12.23 1.76
CA ARG A 15 -10.36 -13.33 0.93
C ARG A 15 -9.27 -14.14 1.63
N ARG A 16 -8.90 -13.76 2.86
CA ARG A 16 -7.70 -14.28 3.56
C ARG A 16 -6.45 -14.18 2.67
N GLU A 17 -6.31 -13.06 1.97
CA GLU A 17 -5.17 -12.80 1.10
C GLU A 17 -4.28 -11.72 1.71
N TYR A 18 -2.97 -11.80 1.47
CA TYR A 18 -2.04 -10.75 1.86
C TYR A 18 -1.03 -10.45 0.76
N ILE A 19 -0.56 -9.21 0.75
CA ILE A 19 0.57 -8.77 -0.06
C ILE A 19 1.73 -8.51 0.91
N GLN A 20 2.90 -9.03 0.55
CA GLN A 20 4.15 -8.74 1.21
C GLN A 20 5.16 -8.31 0.15
N VAL A 21 5.74 -7.13 0.34
CA VAL A 21 6.71 -6.58 -0.59
C VAL A 21 7.96 -6.21 0.19
N ARG A 22 9.07 -6.88 -0.13
CA ARG A 22 10.39 -6.49 0.37
C ARG A 22 10.90 -5.31 -0.46
N PHE A 23 11.44 -4.30 0.20
CA PHE A 23 12.13 -3.19 -0.46
C PHE A 23 13.46 -3.67 -1.03
N ASP A 24 13.83 -3.18 -2.20
CA ASP A 24 15.13 -3.44 -2.81
C ASP A 24 16.23 -2.53 -2.25
N ALA A 25 17.45 -2.64 -2.78
CA ALA A 25 18.58 -1.87 -2.29
C ALA A 25 18.36 -0.35 -2.42
N GLU A 26 17.83 0.10 -3.55
CA GLU A 26 17.58 1.52 -3.83
C GLU A 26 16.53 2.08 -2.86
N GLU A 27 15.42 1.36 -2.67
CA GLU A 27 14.33 1.76 -1.77
C GLU A 27 14.79 1.79 -0.31
N ARG A 28 15.64 0.85 0.11
CA ARG A 28 16.22 0.86 1.47
C ARG A 28 17.19 2.02 1.67
N VAL A 29 18.00 2.36 0.67
CA VAL A 29 18.88 3.54 0.71
C VAL A 29 18.06 4.81 0.80
N ALA A 30 17.04 4.98 -0.04
CA ALA A 30 16.16 6.15 0.00
C ALA A 30 15.43 6.30 1.35
N ALA A 31 14.97 5.20 1.94
CA ALA A 31 14.38 5.20 3.27
C ALA A 31 15.38 5.63 4.36
N HIS A 32 16.63 5.17 4.25
CA HIS A 32 17.70 5.54 5.18
C HIS A 32 18.08 7.02 5.05
N GLU A 33 18.30 7.53 3.83
CA GLU A 33 18.63 8.93 3.57
C GLU A 33 17.57 9.89 4.11
N GLN A 34 16.29 9.55 3.91
CA GLN A 34 15.17 10.34 4.44
C GLN A 34 15.21 10.47 5.97
N LYS A 35 15.62 9.41 6.70
CA LYS A 35 15.78 9.48 8.16
C LYS A 35 16.91 10.41 8.60
N HIS A 36 17.85 10.70 7.70
CA HIS A 36 19.02 11.54 7.95
C HIS A 36 18.87 12.94 7.32
N GLY A 37 17.64 13.39 7.06
CA GLY A 37 17.37 14.73 6.54
C GLY A 37 17.45 14.87 5.02
N GLY A 38 17.43 13.74 4.29
CA GLY A 38 17.32 13.71 2.83
C GLY A 38 15.98 14.22 2.29
N ALA A 39 15.80 14.11 0.97
CA ALA A 39 14.59 14.59 0.28
C ALA A 39 13.33 13.84 0.73
N PHE A 40 12.26 14.58 1.04
CA PHE A 40 10.99 14.11 1.63
C PHE A 40 10.11 13.25 0.70
N THR A 41 10.67 12.28 -0.01
CA THR A 41 9.95 11.52 -1.06
C THR A 41 9.67 10.07 -0.64
N PHE A 42 10.53 9.44 0.16
CA PHE A 42 10.44 8.01 0.52
C PHE A 42 10.32 7.74 2.02
N GLY A 43 9.64 8.64 2.75
CA GLY A 43 9.38 8.49 4.18
C GLY A 43 8.37 7.38 4.53
N ILE A 44 8.20 7.13 5.83
CA ILE A 44 7.30 6.10 6.34
C ILE A 44 5.86 6.26 5.81
N ASN A 45 5.31 7.48 5.84
CA ASN A 45 3.98 7.76 5.31
C ASN A 45 3.85 7.40 3.82
N THR A 46 4.88 7.67 3.02
CA THR A 46 4.86 7.33 1.59
C THR A 46 4.91 5.83 1.38
N ARG A 47 5.77 5.12 2.12
CA ARG A 47 5.90 3.66 2.02
C ARG A 47 4.65 2.93 2.51
N GLU A 48 3.99 3.46 3.52
CA GLU A 48 2.67 2.97 3.90
C GLU A 48 1.66 3.20 2.78
N LEU A 49 1.57 4.41 2.23
CA LEU A 49 0.69 4.70 1.08
C LEU A 49 0.96 3.79 -0.13
N MET A 50 2.21 3.37 -0.36
CA MET A 50 2.53 2.38 -1.40
C MET A 50 1.77 1.06 -1.21
N SER A 51 1.46 0.66 0.03
CA SER A 51 0.66 -0.53 0.31
C SER A 51 -0.74 -0.42 -0.28
N ALA A 52 -1.36 0.77 -0.23
CA ALA A 52 -2.64 1.03 -0.88
C ALA A 52 -2.51 0.98 -2.41
N GLY A 53 -1.43 1.53 -2.96
CA GLY A 53 -1.12 1.44 -4.41
C GLY A 53 -0.98 0.00 -4.89
N PHE A 54 -0.22 -0.83 -4.17
CA PHE A 54 -0.08 -2.25 -4.51
C PHE A 54 -1.39 -3.03 -4.34
N ALA A 55 -2.17 -2.73 -3.28
CA ALA A 55 -3.49 -3.31 -3.09
C ALA A 55 -4.42 -2.98 -4.27
N ALA A 56 -4.47 -1.73 -4.72
CA ALA A 56 -5.26 -1.30 -5.87
C ALA A 56 -4.80 -1.98 -7.17
N ILE A 57 -3.50 -2.12 -7.42
CA ILE A 57 -2.99 -2.82 -8.60
C ILE A 57 -3.36 -4.30 -8.60
N THR A 58 -3.29 -4.93 -7.43
CA THR A 58 -3.40 -6.38 -7.29
C THR A 58 -4.85 -6.84 -7.19
N TRP A 59 -5.67 -6.10 -6.43
CA TRP A 59 -7.03 -6.46 -6.08
C TRP A 59 -8.08 -5.52 -6.69
N GLY A 60 -7.70 -4.40 -7.31
CA GLY A 60 -8.66 -3.42 -7.86
C GLY A 60 -9.66 -4.06 -8.82
N HIS A 61 -9.21 -4.95 -9.70
CA HIS A 61 -10.07 -5.70 -10.61
C HIS A 61 -11.07 -6.66 -9.94
N LEU A 62 -10.87 -6.98 -8.65
CA LEU A 62 -11.80 -7.77 -7.84
C LEU A 62 -12.84 -6.89 -7.12
N TRP A 63 -12.61 -5.58 -7.07
CA TRP A 63 -13.48 -4.61 -6.42
C TRP A 63 -14.41 -3.93 -7.43
N THR A 64 -14.95 -4.70 -8.37
CA THR A 64 -15.86 -4.16 -9.40
C THR A 64 -17.31 -4.26 -8.92
N ALA A 65 -18.13 -3.29 -9.32
CA ALA A 65 -19.57 -3.32 -9.08
C ALA A 65 -20.20 -4.62 -9.61
N SER A 66 -21.20 -5.14 -8.91
CA SER A 66 -22.15 -6.10 -9.48
C SER A 66 -23.08 -5.38 -10.49
N ASP A 67 -23.87 -6.14 -11.26
CA ASP A 67 -24.72 -5.65 -12.36
C ASP A 67 -25.72 -4.52 -11.98
N ASP A 68 -25.86 -4.23 -10.69
CA ASP A 68 -26.65 -3.16 -10.08
C ASP A 68 -26.00 -1.76 -10.17
N GLY A 69 -24.78 -1.65 -10.70
CA GLY A 69 -24.16 -0.37 -11.09
C GLY A 69 -23.71 0.52 -9.93
N ALA A 70 -23.62 -0.03 -8.72
CA ALA A 70 -23.15 0.68 -7.54
C ALA A 70 -21.62 0.56 -7.39
N ASP A 71 -20.91 1.69 -7.32
CA ASP A 71 -19.46 1.71 -7.09
C ASP A 71 -19.08 0.96 -5.79
N VAL A 72 -18.05 0.12 -5.86
CA VAL A 72 -17.59 -0.63 -4.68
C VAL A 72 -16.80 0.29 -3.76
N HIS A 73 -17.26 0.42 -2.51
CA HIS A 73 -16.50 1.11 -1.47
C HIS A 73 -15.45 0.20 -0.86
N VAL A 74 -14.18 0.57 -0.99
CA VAL A 74 -13.08 -0.12 -0.32
C VAL A 74 -12.52 0.76 0.80
N ARG A 75 -12.50 0.22 2.03
CA ARG A 75 -12.02 0.96 3.20
C ARG A 75 -10.64 0.47 3.64
N LEU A 76 -9.66 1.37 3.57
CA LEU A 76 -8.32 1.14 4.08
C LEU A 76 -8.30 1.32 5.61
N ARG A 77 -7.82 0.30 6.33
CA ARG A 77 -7.61 0.36 7.78
C ARG A 77 -6.11 0.60 8.04
N ILE A 78 -5.78 1.76 8.63
CA ILE A 78 -4.41 2.29 8.72
C ILE A 78 -4.19 2.88 10.12
N ASP A 79 -3.05 2.62 10.74
CA ASP A 79 -2.67 3.23 12.03
C ASP A 79 -1.89 4.54 11.89
N ASN A 80 -1.34 4.82 10.71
CA ASN A 80 -0.76 6.11 10.38
C ASN A 80 -1.81 7.16 9.98
N THR A 81 -2.06 8.07 10.91
CA THR A 81 -3.00 9.20 10.73
C THR A 81 -2.67 10.11 9.55
N SER A 82 -1.39 10.26 9.19
CA SER A 82 -0.99 11.07 8.03
C SER A 82 -1.46 10.43 6.73
N VAL A 83 -1.32 9.11 6.61
CA VAL A 83 -1.76 8.36 5.42
C VAL A 83 -3.28 8.33 5.34
N VAL A 84 -3.98 8.23 6.47
CA VAL A 84 -5.45 8.41 6.53
C VAL A 84 -5.85 9.77 5.98
N ALA A 85 -5.19 10.85 6.44
CA ALA A 85 -5.46 12.20 5.98
C ALA A 85 -5.16 12.38 4.48
N TRP A 86 -4.02 11.88 3.99
CA TRP A 86 -3.65 11.96 2.58
C TRP A 86 -4.63 11.20 1.68
N SER A 87 -5.05 10.01 2.09
CA SER A 87 -5.98 9.18 1.33
C SER A 87 -7.35 9.85 1.20
N ASN A 88 -7.89 10.37 2.31
CA ASN A 88 -9.21 11.01 2.31
C ASN A 88 -9.21 12.39 1.64
N LYS A 89 -8.13 13.17 1.77
CA LYS A 89 -8.00 14.50 1.14
C LYS A 89 -7.48 14.45 -0.30
N ARG A 90 -7.00 13.29 -0.75
CA ARG A 90 -6.33 13.11 -2.06
C ARG A 90 -5.16 14.07 -2.29
N ALA A 91 -4.47 14.45 -1.21
CA ALA A 91 -3.36 15.38 -1.27
C ALA A 91 -2.26 15.04 -0.26
N ALA A 92 -1.01 15.02 -0.73
CA ALA A 92 0.19 14.90 0.07
C ALA A 92 1.09 16.11 -0.22
N ARG A 93 0.95 17.16 0.59
CA ARG A 93 1.71 18.41 0.44
C ARG A 93 3.21 18.12 0.55
N ASP A 94 3.99 18.77 -0.31
CA ASP A 94 5.46 18.73 -0.32
C ASP A 94 6.09 17.34 -0.50
N ASN A 95 5.29 16.35 -0.92
CA ASN A 95 5.76 15.00 -1.23
C ASN A 95 5.30 14.58 -2.64
N PRO A 96 6.10 14.89 -3.68
CA PRO A 96 5.70 14.65 -5.07
C PRO A 96 5.49 13.16 -5.37
N TYR A 97 6.25 12.27 -4.73
CA TYR A 97 6.09 10.83 -4.92
C TYR A 97 4.77 10.33 -4.31
N ALA A 98 4.43 10.75 -3.09
CA ALA A 98 3.12 10.44 -2.51
C ALA A 98 1.96 11.02 -3.33
N GLN A 99 2.10 12.22 -3.89
CA GLN A 99 1.10 12.80 -4.78
C GLN A 99 0.94 12.00 -6.08
N MET A 100 2.03 11.47 -6.65
CA MET A 100 1.99 10.55 -7.78
C MET A 100 1.26 9.25 -7.41
N LEU A 101 1.51 8.68 -6.22
CA LEU A 101 0.80 7.49 -5.74
C LEU A 101 -0.71 7.73 -5.62
N LEU A 102 -1.13 8.86 -5.07
CA LEU A 102 -2.55 9.22 -4.98
C LEU A 102 -3.21 9.34 -6.35
N ARG A 103 -2.51 9.89 -7.35
CA ARG A 103 -3.00 9.97 -8.74
C ARG A 103 -3.09 8.59 -9.39
N LEU A 104 -2.09 7.74 -9.17
CA LEU A 104 -2.11 6.35 -9.65
C LEU A 104 -3.30 5.60 -9.06
N ILE A 105 -3.54 5.75 -7.75
CA ILE A 105 -4.69 5.14 -7.06
C ILE A 105 -6.00 5.67 -7.67
N ALA A 106 -6.15 6.98 -7.85
CA ALA A 106 -7.34 7.57 -8.46
C ALA A 106 -7.61 7.05 -9.89
N LEU A 107 -6.55 6.85 -10.68
CA LEU A 107 -6.70 6.25 -12.00
C LEU A 107 -7.17 4.78 -11.93
N LEU A 108 -6.67 4.02 -10.96
CA LEU A 108 -7.09 2.62 -10.75
C LEU A 108 -8.54 2.52 -10.25
N GLU A 109 -8.97 3.46 -9.40
CA GLU A 109 -10.36 3.60 -8.95
C GLU A 109 -11.31 3.74 -10.13
N VAL A 110 -11.03 4.69 -11.03
CA VAL A 110 -11.84 4.89 -12.25
C VAL A 110 -11.78 3.67 -13.16
N ARG A 111 -10.58 3.11 -13.38
CA ARG A 111 -10.39 1.98 -14.29
C ARG A 111 -11.14 0.71 -13.86
N HIS A 112 -11.27 0.50 -12.55
CA HIS A 112 -11.85 -0.72 -12.00
C HIS A 112 -13.20 -0.51 -11.31
N GLY A 113 -13.74 0.71 -11.28
CA GLY A 113 -15.07 0.98 -10.73
C GLY A 113 -15.18 0.82 -9.21
N PHE A 114 -14.14 1.23 -8.47
CA PHE A 114 -14.16 1.30 -7.01
C PHE A 114 -13.75 2.68 -6.51
N TYR A 115 -14.04 2.98 -5.25
CA TYR A 115 -13.46 4.14 -4.58
C TYR A 115 -12.93 3.77 -3.19
N LEU A 116 -11.84 4.43 -2.80
CA LEU A 116 -11.20 4.26 -1.51
C LEU A 116 -11.55 5.37 -0.54
N SER A 117 -11.72 4.97 0.71
CA SER A 117 -11.53 5.85 1.86
C SER A 117 -10.58 5.19 2.85
N ALA A 118 -10.06 5.96 3.79
CA ALA A 118 -9.23 5.47 4.88
C ALA A 118 -9.87 5.74 6.24
N GLU A 119 -9.71 4.79 7.15
CA GLU A 119 -10.13 4.86 8.54
C GLU A 119 -8.95 4.54 9.44
N HIS A 120 -8.76 5.36 10.47
CA HIS A 120 -7.72 5.14 11.46
C HIS A 120 -8.07 3.95 12.38
N ILE A 121 -7.09 3.09 12.63
CA ILE A 121 -7.15 2.06 13.67
C ILE A 121 -5.94 2.21 14.62
N PRO A 122 -6.06 1.88 15.91
CA PRO A 122 -4.90 1.86 16.79
C PRO A 122 -3.83 0.87 16.31
N GLY A 123 -2.55 1.18 16.50
CA GLY A 123 -1.45 0.26 16.15
C GLY A 123 -1.51 -1.09 16.90
N SER A 124 -2.13 -1.12 18.08
CA SER A 124 -2.43 -2.35 18.83
C SER A 124 -3.41 -3.28 18.11
N GLU A 125 -4.16 -2.79 17.13
CA GLU A 125 -5.07 -3.57 16.29
C GLU A 125 -4.44 -3.93 14.93
N ASN A 126 -3.41 -3.20 14.47
CA ASN A 126 -2.75 -3.42 13.17
C ASN A 126 -1.64 -4.50 13.22
N VAL A 127 -1.70 -5.42 14.19
CA VAL A 127 -0.61 -6.34 14.57
C VAL A 127 -0.14 -7.22 13.41
N MET A 128 -1.06 -7.76 12.61
CA MET A 128 -0.70 -8.66 11.51
C MET A 128 0.02 -7.92 10.38
N ALA A 129 -0.44 -6.72 10.02
CA ALA A 129 0.23 -5.93 9.00
C ALA A 129 1.61 -5.46 9.47
N ASP A 130 1.73 -5.05 10.73
CA ASP A 130 3.01 -4.68 11.37
C ASP A 130 4.02 -5.84 11.40
N ALA A 131 3.57 -7.04 11.77
CA ALA A 131 4.41 -8.24 11.71
C ALA A 131 4.83 -8.56 10.27
N GLY A 132 3.92 -8.38 9.31
CA GLY A 132 4.15 -8.61 7.89
C GLY A 132 5.16 -7.64 7.30
N SER A 133 5.03 -6.34 7.58
CA SER A 133 5.94 -5.31 7.06
C SER A 133 7.37 -5.48 7.60
N ARG A 134 7.53 -6.01 8.81
CA ARG A 134 8.82 -6.22 9.51
C ARG A 134 9.37 -7.64 9.45
N SER A 135 8.78 -8.52 8.65
CA SER A 135 9.17 -9.94 8.58
C SER A 135 10.62 -10.16 8.15
N TRP A 136 11.22 -9.24 7.39
CA TRP A 136 12.64 -9.32 6.98
C TRP A 136 13.61 -8.59 7.90
N GLU A 137 13.11 -7.89 8.92
CA GLU A 137 13.91 -7.12 9.88
C GLU A 137 14.08 -7.91 11.19
N SER A 138 13.05 -8.63 11.62
CA SER A 138 13.05 -9.36 12.88
C SER A 138 12.54 -10.79 12.72
N ARG A 139 13.33 -11.77 13.19
CA ARG A 139 12.92 -13.17 13.25
C ARG A 139 11.64 -13.37 14.08
N ALA A 140 11.49 -12.60 15.17
CA ALA A 140 10.29 -12.66 15.99
C ALA A 140 9.06 -12.17 15.23
N LYS A 141 9.19 -11.07 14.46
CA LYS A 141 8.11 -10.56 13.59
C LYS A 141 7.77 -11.54 12.47
N ALA A 142 8.77 -12.16 11.85
CA ALA A 142 8.56 -13.20 10.85
C ALA A 142 7.74 -14.38 11.42
N VAL A 143 8.13 -14.88 12.59
CA VAL A 143 7.41 -15.99 13.27
C VAL A 143 5.99 -15.58 13.67
N ALA A 144 5.81 -14.36 14.19
CA ALA A 144 4.50 -13.83 14.53
C ALA A 144 3.60 -13.74 13.28
N PHE A 145 4.13 -13.20 12.18
CA PHE A 145 3.39 -13.10 10.93
C PHE A 145 2.99 -14.48 10.39
N THR A 146 3.92 -15.44 10.35
CA THR A 146 3.63 -16.83 9.92
C THR A 146 2.51 -17.47 10.73
N LYS A 147 2.45 -17.21 12.05
CA LYS A 147 1.36 -17.71 12.90
C LYS A 147 0.03 -17.02 12.61
N LEU A 148 0.06 -15.71 12.36
CA LEU A 148 -1.15 -14.92 12.07
C LEU A 148 -1.72 -15.18 10.67
N CYS A 149 -0.88 -15.53 9.69
CA CYS A 149 -1.29 -15.80 8.32
C CYS A 149 -1.61 -17.28 8.04
N VAL A 150 -1.80 -18.11 9.07
CA VAL A 150 -2.23 -19.51 8.90
C VAL A 150 -3.57 -19.55 8.15
N GLY A 151 -3.61 -20.27 7.03
CA GLY A 151 -4.80 -20.35 6.17
C GLY A 151 -5.04 -19.09 5.32
N TRP A 152 -4.04 -18.21 5.21
CA TRP A 152 -4.03 -17.11 4.25
C TRP A 152 -3.12 -17.42 3.06
N SER A 153 -3.42 -16.79 1.93
CA SER A 153 -2.63 -16.92 0.70
C SER A 153 -1.87 -15.63 0.40
N GLN A 154 -0.59 -15.74 0.04
CA GLN A 154 0.17 -14.60 -0.45
C GLN A 154 -0.19 -14.30 -1.91
N VAL A 155 -0.57 -13.07 -2.20
CA VAL A 155 -0.70 -12.56 -3.56
C VAL A 155 0.58 -11.80 -3.91
N THR A 156 1.21 -12.20 -5.01
CA THR A 156 2.47 -11.61 -5.46
C THR A 156 2.17 -10.41 -6.37
N VAL A 157 2.75 -9.26 -6.03
CA VAL A 157 2.72 -8.10 -6.94
C VAL A 157 3.50 -8.47 -8.21
N PRO A 158 2.91 -8.30 -9.41
CA PRO A 158 3.62 -8.59 -10.65
C PRO A 158 4.96 -7.85 -10.71
N PRO A 159 6.06 -8.49 -11.15
CA PRO A 159 7.37 -7.85 -11.20
C PRO A 159 7.38 -6.54 -12.00
N SER A 160 6.62 -6.50 -13.12
CA SER A 160 6.44 -5.30 -13.95
C SER A 160 5.74 -4.15 -13.21
N SER A 161 5.03 -4.44 -12.13
CA SER A 161 4.31 -3.48 -11.30
C SER A 161 5.04 -3.13 -10.01
N ARG A 162 6.23 -3.69 -9.77
CA ARG A 162 6.96 -3.49 -8.52
C ARG A 162 7.41 -2.05 -8.30
N LYS A 163 7.77 -1.33 -9.38
CA LYS A 163 8.16 0.08 -9.32
C LYS A 163 6.95 0.96 -9.69
N LEU A 164 6.30 1.54 -8.68
CA LEU A 164 5.04 2.28 -8.86
C LEU A 164 5.18 3.53 -9.76
N SER A 165 6.36 4.15 -9.81
CA SER A 165 6.64 5.23 -10.77
C SER A 165 6.59 4.76 -12.23
N GLN A 166 7.06 3.54 -12.51
CA GLN A 166 6.98 2.94 -13.84
C GLN A 166 5.55 2.54 -14.18
N VAL A 167 4.78 2.04 -13.20
CA VAL A 167 3.34 1.78 -13.39
C VAL A 167 2.61 3.07 -13.74
N TRP A 168 2.86 4.15 -12.98
CA TRP A 168 2.30 5.46 -13.26
C TRP A 168 2.62 5.92 -14.68
N ALA A 169 3.89 5.91 -15.09
CA ALA A 169 4.31 6.33 -16.43
C ALA A 169 3.59 5.57 -17.56
N ARG A 170 3.41 4.25 -17.40
CA ARG A 170 2.69 3.43 -18.39
C ARG A 170 1.19 3.69 -18.40
N CYS A 171 0.59 3.86 -17.23
CA CYS A 171 -0.84 4.09 -17.12
C CYS A 171 -1.23 5.50 -17.57
N SER A 172 -0.50 6.53 -17.16
CA SER A 172 -0.78 7.92 -17.54
C SER A 172 -0.61 8.17 -19.03
N ALA A 173 0.33 7.48 -19.69
CA ALA A 173 0.55 7.61 -21.13
C ALA A 173 -0.53 6.94 -22.00
N ARG A 174 -1.37 6.07 -21.43
CA ARG A 174 -2.48 5.40 -22.15
C ARG A 174 -3.80 6.15 -22.05
N GLU A 175 -3.88 7.12 -21.15
CA GLU A 175 -5.09 7.90 -20.83
C GLU A 175 -4.98 9.35 -21.33
N LEU A 176 -3.84 9.70 -21.94
CA LEU A 176 -3.59 10.90 -22.73
C LEU A 176 -3.62 10.52 -24.22
#